data_AF-A0A7Y3FUW3-F1
#
_entry.id   AF-A0A7Y3FUW3-F1
#
_cell.length_a   1.000
_cell.length_b   1.000
_cell.length_c   1.000
_cell.angle_alpha   90.00
_cell.angle_beta   90.00
_cell.angle_gamma   90.00
#
_symmetry.space_group_name_H-M   'P 1'
#
loop_
_entity.id
_entity.type
_entity.pdbx_description
1 polymer ?
#
loop_
_entity_poly.entity_id
_entity_poly.type
_entity_poly.pdbx_seq_one_letter_code
_entity_poly.pdbx_strand_id
1 'polypeptide(L)'
;MKTLCYLLLIPFFLTSCEPDTEIEIIEPIESRTTFFSYDFMVDQYHPDFEVILLDSLQNYGELIRKMQRLSCNNKRIGIQFSVGDTLYGLTGFTDCPEVEIIDCYSRINIFVIKNDSLKNIRELNRKKSMHISELSKVIDRIQTEPLRYQFRRNALRLTLLNLYIDPKHPISMTKEVLKEVATAFKEVNTEMGPDFFKYNILFEDNYWMYIPPPPPPPAAME
;
A
#
# COMPACT_ATOMS: atom_id res chain seq x y z
N MET A 1 -13.65 -16.71 75.84
CA MET A 1 -13.52 -16.03 74.52
C MET A 1 -12.84 -17.03 73.59
N LYS A 2 -13.60 -17.69 72.70
CA LYS A 2 -13.72 -17.35 71.26
C LYS A 2 -12.31 -17.28 70.64
N THR A 3 -11.84 -18.19 69.79
CA THR A 3 -12.50 -18.74 68.59
C THR A 3 -11.85 -20.08 68.23
N LEU A 4 -12.67 -21.11 67.98
CA LEU A 4 -12.28 -22.48 67.67
C LEU A 4 -12.21 -22.64 66.14
N CYS A 5 -11.06 -23.06 65.61
CA CYS A 5 -10.90 -23.46 64.21
C CYS A 5 -11.69 -24.74 63.93
N TYR A 6 -12.56 -24.73 62.93
CA TYR A 6 -13.01 -25.96 62.27
C TYR A 6 -12.99 -25.77 60.76
N LEU A 7 -12.01 -26.43 60.13
CA LEU A 7 -12.10 -26.86 58.74
C LEU A 7 -13.34 -27.75 58.59
N LEU A 8 -14.21 -27.40 57.65
CA LEU A 8 -15.28 -28.28 57.20
C LEU A 8 -15.28 -28.33 55.68
N LEU A 9 -14.82 -29.49 55.21
CA LEU A 9 -14.97 -30.03 53.87
C LEU A 9 -16.43 -29.96 53.41
N ILE A 10 -16.66 -29.48 52.20
CA ILE A 10 -17.86 -29.83 51.43
C ILE A 10 -17.43 -30.13 49.99
N PRO A 11 -17.38 -31.41 49.58
CA PRO A 11 -17.56 -31.77 48.20
C PRO A 11 -19.00 -32.21 47.95
N PHE A 12 -19.39 -32.06 46.68
CA PHE A 12 -20.41 -32.80 45.96
C PHE A 12 -21.86 -32.26 45.84
N PHE A 13 -22.10 -31.66 44.67
CA PHE A 13 -23.09 -32.02 43.65
C PHE A 13 -24.52 -31.42 43.65
N LEU A 14 -24.94 -31.17 42.40
CA LEU A 14 -26.27 -30.86 41.85
C LEU A 14 -26.63 -29.36 41.93
N THR A 15 -26.89 -28.65 40.83
CA THR A 15 -27.90 -28.98 39.82
C THR A 15 -27.63 -28.35 38.43
N SER A 16 -27.91 -29.17 37.42
CA SER A 16 -28.34 -28.89 36.04
C SER A 16 -28.77 -27.45 35.70
N CYS A 17 -28.27 -26.93 34.59
CA CYS A 17 -29.11 -26.36 33.53
C CYS A 17 -28.33 -26.34 32.22
N GLU A 18 -28.63 -27.28 31.32
CA GLU A 18 -28.40 -27.07 29.89
C GLU A 18 -29.25 -25.88 29.45
N PRO A 19 -28.70 -25.06 28.56
CA PRO A 19 -29.40 -24.85 27.31
C PRO A 19 -28.51 -25.35 26.18
N ASP A 20 -29.09 -26.21 25.34
CA ASP A 20 -28.66 -26.42 23.96
C ASP A 20 -28.47 -25.04 23.32
N THR A 21 -27.24 -24.56 23.37
CA THR A 21 -26.81 -23.50 22.50
C THR A 21 -26.22 -24.27 21.35
N GLU A 22 -26.98 -24.36 20.26
CA GLU A 22 -26.39 -24.60 18.95
C GLU A 22 -25.15 -23.72 18.88
N ILE A 23 -23.98 -24.35 19.01
CA ILE A 23 -22.75 -23.72 18.60
C ILE A 23 -22.96 -23.61 17.10
N GLU A 24 -23.44 -22.45 16.65
CA GLU A 24 -23.14 -21.98 15.31
C GLU A 24 -21.63 -22.16 15.19
N ILE A 25 -21.25 -23.22 14.49
CA ILE A 25 -19.93 -23.32 13.91
C ILE A 25 -19.91 -22.12 12.99
N ILE A 26 -19.42 -21.00 13.50
CA ILE A 26 -19.00 -19.87 12.70
C ILE A 26 -18.03 -20.53 11.73
N GLU A 27 -18.48 -20.71 10.49
CA GLU A 27 -17.63 -21.13 9.40
C GLU A 27 -16.36 -20.29 9.51
N PRO A 28 -15.17 -20.92 9.47
CA PRO A 28 -13.94 -20.17 9.66
C PRO A 28 -13.94 -19.05 8.63
N ILE A 29 -14.04 -17.81 9.11
CA ILE A 29 -13.92 -16.60 8.31
C ILE A 29 -12.74 -16.85 7.39
N GLU A 30 -12.99 -17.00 6.09
CA GLU A 30 -11.96 -17.28 5.09
C GLU A 30 -10.78 -16.37 5.39
N SER A 31 -9.61 -16.97 5.62
CA SER A 31 -8.45 -16.26 6.16
C SER A 31 -8.05 -15.15 5.19
N ARG A 32 -8.53 -13.93 5.47
CA ARG A 32 -8.27 -12.77 4.63
C ARG A 32 -6.77 -12.55 4.58
N THR A 33 -6.18 -12.62 3.40
CA THR A 33 -4.73 -12.41 3.26
C THR A 33 -4.44 -10.93 3.48
N THR A 34 -3.44 -10.59 4.29
CA THR A 34 -3.06 -9.20 4.52
C THR A 34 -1.72 -8.89 3.87
N PHE A 35 -1.66 -7.74 3.21
CA PHE A 35 -0.47 -7.19 2.60
C PHE A 35 -0.28 -5.76 3.12
N PHE A 36 0.57 -5.56 4.12
CA PHE A 36 0.93 -4.23 4.60
C PHE A 36 2.39 -3.91 4.27
N SER A 37 2.65 -2.71 3.75
CA SER A 37 4.02 -2.22 3.59
C SER A 37 4.67 -2.05 4.97
N TYR A 38 6.00 -2.14 5.02
CA TYR A 38 6.74 -1.92 6.26
C TYR A 38 6.42 -0.55 6.86
N ASP A 39 6.44 0.50 6.05
CA ASP A 39 6.14 1.86 6.49
C ASP A 39 4.72 1.98 7.04
N PHE A 40 3.72 1.30 6.45
CA PHE A 40 2.36 1.27 7.01
C PHE A 40 2.34 0.65 8.41
N MET A 41 3.05 -0.47 8.58
CA MET A 41 3.12 -1.15 9.88
C MET A 41 3.82 -0.33 10.96
N VAL A 42 4.76 0.54 10.57
CA VAL A 42 5.48 1.43 11.50
C VAL A 42 4.67 2.69 11.77
N ASP A 43 4.20 3.36 10.73
CA ASP A 43 3.51 4.65 10.82
C ASP A 43 2.17 4.54 11.55
N GLN A 44 1.49 3.38 11.55
CA GLN A 44 0.22 3.20 12.29
C GLN A 44 0.30 3.46 13.80
N TYR A 45 1.50 3.45 14.38
CA TYR A 45 1.71 3.74 15.80
C TYR A 45 1.96 5.23 16.08
N HIS A 46 2.06 6.06 15.04
CA HIS A 46 2.24 7.50 15.18
C HIS A 46 0.90 8.21 15.50
N PRO A 47 0.88 9.21 16.39
CA PRO A 47 -0.35 9.90 16.80
C PRO A 47 -0.95 10.79 15.68
N ASP A 48 -0.18 11.12 14.66
CA ASP A 48 -0.58 11.89 13.48
C ASP A 48 -0.91 11.00 12.27
N PHE A 49 -0.99 9.68 12.44
CA PHE A 49 -1.34 8.74 11.37
C PHE A 49 -2.85 8.61 11.20
N GLU A 50 -3.30 8.77 9.95
CA GLU A 50 -4.71 8.69 9.57
C GLU A 50 -4.86 7.74 8.38
N VAL A 51 -5.80 6.79 8.48
CA VAL A 51 -6.05 5.80 7.43
C VAL A 51 -7.22 6.23 6.54
N ILE A 52 -6.97 6.27 5.24
CA ILE A 52 -8.00 6.38 4.22
C ILE A 52 -8.38 4.99 3.70
N LEU A 53 -9.65 4.62 3.86
CA LEU A 53 -10.22 3.40 3.28
C LEU A 53 -10.65 3.65 1.83
N LEU A 54 -9.92 3.13 0.83
CA LEU A 54 -10.30 3.34 -0.58
C LEU A 54 -11.62 2.65 -0.94
N ASP A 55 -11.97 1.58 -0.24
CA ASP A 55 -13.23 0.85 -0.43
C ASP A 55 -14.48 1.74 -0.16
N SER A 56 -14.28 2.89 0.52
CA SER A 56 -15.34 3.86 0.82
C SER A 56 -15.43 5.03 -0.19
N LEU A 57 -14.52 5.11 -1.16
CA LEU A 57 -14.42 6.23 -2.10
C LEU A 57 -14.96 5.84 -3.47
N GLN A 58 -15.43 6.82 -4.25
CA GLN A 58 -15.94 6.55 -5.60
C GLN A 58 -14.85 6.63 -6.67
N ASN A 59 -13.94 7.59 -6.56
CA ASN A 59 -12.99 7.95 -7.61
C ASN A 59 -11.69 8.52 -7.04
N TYR A 60 -10.68 8.65 -7.91
CA TYR A 60 -9.38 9.19 -7.53
C TYR A 60 -9.44 10.66 -7.05
N GLY A 61 -10.34 11.47 -7.61
CA GLY A 61 -10.51 12.85 -7.20
C GLY A 61 -10.93 12.99 -5.72
N GLU A 62 -11.79 12.08 -5.22
CA GLU A 62 -12.14 12.03 -3.79
C GLU A 62 -10.94 11.67 -2.91
N LEU A 63 -10.12 10.71 -3.36
CA LEU A 63 -8.89 10.33 -2.66
C LEU A 63 -7.94 11.53 -2.54
N ILE A 64 -7.62 12.19 -3.65
CA ILE A 64 -6.74 13.36 -3.67
C ILE A 64 -7.23 14.45 -2.72
N ARG A 65 -8.51 14.83 -2.78
CA ARG A 65 -9.05 15.88 -1.87
C ARG A 65 -8.91 15.48 -0.40
N LYS A 66 -9.15 14.21 -0.07
CA LYS A 66 -9.01 13.72 1.31
C LYS A 66 -7.56 13.73 1.75
N MET A 67 -6.64 13.29 0.89
CA MET A 67 -5.20 13.30 1.16
C MET A 67 -4.68 14.74 1.33
N GLN A 68 -5.03 15.66 0.44
CA GLN A 68 -4.63 17.07 0.53
C GLN A 68 -5.07 17.71 1.84
N ARG A 69 -6.31 17.46 2.27
CA ARG A 69 -6.80 17.90 3.57
C ARG A 69 -5.96 17.35 4.73
N LEU A 70 -5.59 16.07 4.68
CA LEU A 70 -4.73 15.46 5.71
C LEU A 70 -3.32 16.06 5.70
N SER A 71 -2.71 16.24 4.52
CA SER A 71 -1.41 16.87 4.36
C SER A 71 -1.38 18.30 4.92
N CYS A 72 -2.40 19.12 4.63
CA CYS A 72 -2.48 20.47 5.20
C CYS A 72 -2.66 20.49 6.73
N ASN A 73 -3.12 19.38 7.31
CA ASN A 73 -3.19 19.19 8.76
C ASN A 73 -1.95 18.47 9.33
N ASN A 74 -0.86 18.36 8.57
CA ASN A 74 0.39 17.68 8.94
C ASN A 74 0.17 16.23 9.40
N LYS A 75 -0.72 15.50 8.72
CA LYS A 75 -1.01 14.09 9.03
C LYS A 75 -0.18 13.16 8.15
N ARG A 76 0.26 12.04 8.72
CA ARG A 76 0.77 10.89 7.97
C ARG A 76 -0.40 10.10 7.41
N ILE A 77 -0.31 9.68 6.15
CA ILE A 77 -1.44 9.07 5.47
C ILE A 77 -1.18 7.59 5.21
N GLY A 78 -2.00 6.76 5.84
CA GLY A 78 -2.19 5.37 5.48
C GLY A 78 -3.31 5.22 4.45
N ILE A 79 -3.16 4.24 3.55
CA ILE A 79 -4.14 3.89 2.54
C ILE A 79 -4.42 2.40 2.68
N GLN A 80 -5.68 2.04 2.88
CA GLN A 80 -6.10 0.66 3.05
C GLN A 80 -7.26 0.31 2.11
N PHE A 81 -7.20 -0.86 1.49
CA PHE A 81 -8.16 -1.27 0.47
C PHE A 81 -8.15 -2.77 0.21
N SER A 82 -9.21 -3.28 -0.41
CA SER A 82 -9.39 -4.72 -0.65
C SER A 82 -9.41 -5.05 -2.14
N VAL A 83 -8.61 -6.01 -2.60
CA VAL A 83 -8.70 -6.57 -3.96
C VAL A 83 -8.78 -8.09 -3.86
N GLY A 84 -9.90 -8.66 -4.34
CA GLY A 84 -10.25 -10.04 -4.03
C GLY A 84 -10.27 -10.27 -2.51
N ASP A 85 -9.67 -11.38 -2.08
CA ASP A 85 -9.60 -11.77 -0.66
C ASP A 85 -8.38 -11.17 0.07
N THR A 86 -7.67 -10.24 -0.57
CA THR A 86 -6.48 -9.60 0.00
C THR A 86 -6.76 -8.17 0.45
N LEU A 87 -6.41 -7.89 1.71
CA LEU A 87 -6.43 -6.56 2.30
C LEU A 87 -5.03 -5.93 2.18
N TYR A 88 -4.94 -4.80 1.48
CA TYR A 88 -3.71 -4.05 1.27
C TYR A 88 -3.65 -2.83 2.20
N GLY A 89 -2.44 -2.46 2.62
CA GLY A 89 -2.13 -1.31 3.47
C GLY A 89 -0.80 -0.70 3.05
N LEU A 90 -0.84 0.55 2.61
CA LEU A 90 0.30 1.30 2.07
C LEU A 90 0.37 2.69 2.67
N THR A 91 1.54 3.30 2.66
CA THR A 91 1.71 4.73 2.97
C THR A 91 1.86 5.53 1.69
N GLY A 92 1.45 6.80 1.77
CA GLY A 92 1.58 7.73 0.66
C GLY A 92 1.44 9.16 1.14
N PHE A 93 1.76 10.10 0.27
CA PHE A 93 1.64 11.51 0.58
C PHE A 93 1.18 12.29 -0.65
N THR A 94 0.74 13.52 -0.41
CA THR A 94 0.41 14.51 -1.44
C THR A 94 0.75 15.88 -0.88
N ASP A 95 1.00 16.84 -1.76
CA ASP A 95 1.30 18.20 -1.34
C ASP A 95 0.05 18.90 -0.78
N CYS A 96 0.25 19.80 0.19
CA CYS A 96 -0.82 20.68 0.64
C CYS A 96 -1.00 21.81 -0.37
N PRO A 97 -2.16 21.96 -1.03
CA PRO A 97 -2.35 23.01 -2.04
C PRO A 97 -2.30 24.44 -1.48
N GLU A 98 -2.38 24.61 -0.16
CA GLU A 98 -2.26 25.92 0.51
C GLU A 98 -0.80 26.34 0.76
N VAL A 99 0.16 25.43 0.55
CA VAL A 99 1.58 25.68 0.80
C VAL A 99 2.39 25.25 -0.41
N GLU A 100 3.06 26.20 -1.06
CA GLU A 100 4.00 25.90 -2.13
C GLU A 100 5.34 25.43 -1.51
N ILE A 101 5.51 24.12 -1.35
CA ILE A 101 6.79 23.51 -0.98
C ILE A 101 7.40 22.90 -2.25
N ILE A 102 8.62 23.31 -2.58
CA ILE A 102 9.39 22.70 -3.67
C ILE A 102 10.37 21.70 -3.07
N ASP A 103 10.01 20.42 -3.09
CA ASP A 103 10.90 19.35 -2.63
C ASP A 103 11.88 18.93 -3.74
N CYS A 104 13.17 19.10 -3.45
CA CYS A 104 14.25 18.68 -4.34
C CYS A 104 14.62 17.21 -4.09
N TYR A 105 13.96 16.30 -4.80
CA TYR A 105 14.31 14.88 -4.74
C TYR A 105 15.57 14.54 -5.55
N SER A 106 16.74 14.90 -5.01
CA SER A 106 18.03 14.56 -5.61
C SER A 106 18.44 13.12 -5.30
N ARG A 107 18.98 12.41 -6.30
CA ARG A 107 19.59 11.06 -6.18
C ARG A 107 18.63 9.89 -5.87
N ILE A 108 17.33 10.04 -6.09
CA ILE A 108 16.35 8.95 -6.01
C ILE A 108 16.07 8.31 -7.38
N ASN A 109 15.40 7.15 -7.39
CA ASN A 109 14.79 6.58 -8.58
C ASN A 109 13.38 7.15 -8.73
N ILE A 110 13.01 7.64 -9.91
CA ILE A 110 11.68 8.21 -10.13
C ILE A 110 10.96 7.37 -11.17
N PHE A 111 9.84 6.80 -10.75
CA PHE A 111 8.86 6.24 -11.67
C PHE A 111 7.64 7.13 -11.68
N VAL A 112 7.02 7.16 -12.85
CA VAL A 112 5.77 7.85 -13.05
C VAL A 112 4.74 6.82 -13.46
N ILE A 113 3.61 6.87 -12.78
CA ILE A 113 2.44 6.07 -13.04
C ILE A 113 1.31 7.04 -13.41
N LYS A 114 0.86 7.00 -14.66
CA LYS A 114 -0.27 7.80 -15.16
C LYS A 114 -1.38 6.86 -15.59
N ASN A 115 -2.47 6.83 -14.84
CA ASN A 115 -3.50 5.78 -14.93
C ASN A 115 -2.85 4.39 -14.72
N ASP A 116 -2.74 3.60 -15.78
CA ASP A 116 -2.09 2.29 -15.83
C ASP A 116 -0.70 2.31 -16.52
N SER A 117 -0.24 3.49 -16.95
CA SER A 117 1.01 3.66 -17.68
C SER A 117 2.18 3.90 -16.74
N LEU A 118 3.17 3.01 -16.77
CA LEU A 118 4.43 3.09 -16.05
C LEU A 118 5.55 3.66 -16.93
N LYS A 119 6.35 4.57 -16.36
CA LYS A 119 7.55 5.11 -16.98
C LYS A 119 8.65 5.35 -15.94
N ASN A 120 9.84 4.80 -16.16
CA ASN A 120 11.03 5.13 -15.38
C ASN A 120 11.76 6.32 -16.03
N ILE A 121 11.91 7.44 -15.32
CA ILE A 121 12.50 8.68 -15.87
C ILE A 121 13.99 8.51 -16.19
N ARG A 122 14.67 7.56 -15.54
CA ARG A 122 16.11 7.30 -15.74
C ARG A 122 16.41 6.43 -16.96
N GLU A 123 15.42 5.78 -17.57
CA GLU A 123 15.64 4.99 -18.78
C GLU A 123 15.95 5.89 -19.99
N LEU A 124 16.95 5.48 -20.79
CA LEU A 124 17.41 6.22 -21.98
C LEU A 124 16.32 6.31 -23.06
N ASN A 125 15.40 5.33 -23.12
CA ASN A 125 14.32 5.32 -24.10
C ASN A 125 13.08 6.06 -23.58
N ARG A 126 13.17 7.39 -23.54
CA ARG A 126 12.14 8.30 -22.98
C ARG A 126 10.75 8.21 -23.62
N LYS A 127 10.59 7.48 -24.74
CA LYS A 127 9.33 7.39 -25.49
C LYS A 127 8.49 6.14 -25.18
N LYS A 128 9.05 5.13 -24.51
CA LYS A 128 8.33 3.89 -24.23
C LYS A 128 7.71 3.95 -22.83
N SER A 129 6.38 4.05 -22.75
CA SER A 129 5.62 3.67 -21.55
C SER A 129 5.38 2.17 -21.57
N MET A 130 5.21 1.58 -20.39
CA MET A 130 4.83 0.19 -20.20
C MET A 130 3.54 0.16 -19.39
N HIS A 131 2.80 -0.96 -19.42
CA HIS A 131 1.68 -1.13 -18.50
C HIS A 131 2.19 -1.36 -17.08
N ILE A 132 1.43 -0.96 -16.05
CA ILE A 132 1.84 -1.06 -14.63
C ILE A 132 2.12 -2.50 -14.18
N SER A 133 1.46 -3.48 -14.79
CA SER A 133 1.73 -4.92 -14.56
C SER A 133 3.15 -5.36 -14.93
N GLU A 134 3.90 -4.54 -15.68
CA GLU A 134 5.29 -4.81 -16.03
C GLU A 134 6.27 -4.29 -14.96
N LEU A 135 5.78 -3.71 -13.84
CA LEU A 135 6.62 -3.11 -12.80
C LEU A 135 7.68 -4.08 -12.25
N SER A 136 7.33 -5.33 -11.94
CA SER A 136 8.30 -6.33 -11.45
C SER A 136 9.45 -6.51 -12.45
N LYS A 137 9.18 -6.60 -13.76
CA LYS A 137 10.24 -6.72 -14.79
C LYS A 137 11.14 -5.48 -14.86
N VAL A 138 10.59 -4.30 -14.59
CA VAL A 138 11.38 -3.07 -14.53
C VAL A 138 12.26 -3.07 -13.27
N ILE A 139 11.72 -3.53 -12.13
CA ILE A 139 12.47 -3.72 -10.89
C ILE A 139 13.63 -4.71 -11.11
N ASP A 140 13.40 -5.85 -11.76
CA ASP A 140 14.43 -6.85 -12.06
C ASP A 140 15.56 -6.25 -12.91
N ARG A 141 15.21 -5.48 -13.95
CA ARG A 141 16.20 -4.80 -14.80
C ARG A 141 17.04 -3.81 -14.00
N ILE A 142 16.41 -3.05 -13.10
CA ILE A 142 17.09 -2.09 -12.23
C ILE A 142 18.12 -2.78 -11.33
N GLN A 143 17.79 -3.97 -10.81
CA GLN A 143 18.71 -4.76 -10.00
C GLN A 143 19.98 -5.14 -10.78
N THR A 144 19.85 -5.41 -12.09
CA THR A 144 21.00 -5.74 -12.95
C THR A 144 21.87 -4.54 -13.36
N GLU A 145 21.46 -3.30 -13.07
CA GLU A 145 22.20 -2.06 -13.41
C GLU A 145 22.67 -1.29 -12.15
N PRO A 146 23.52 -1.89 -11.29
CA PRO A 146 23.83 -1.36 -9.96
C PRO A 146 24.42 0.05 -9.97
N LEU A 147 25.28 0.37 -10.95
CA LEU A 147 25.94 1.68 -11.04
C LEU A 147 24.98 2.86 -11.23
N ARG A 148 23.79 2.62 -11.80
CA ARG A 148 22.78 3.66 -12.04
C ARG A 148 21.81 3.80 -10.89
N TYR A 149 21.46 2.70 -10.22
CA TYR A 149 20.30 2.64 -9.33
C TYR A 149 20.62 2.32 -7.86
N GLN A 150 21.85 1.92 -7.52
CA GLN A 150 22.25 1.62 -6.14
C GLN A 150 22.76 2.83 -5.36
N PHE A 151 22.48 2.83 -4.06
CA PHE A 151 22.97 3.81 -3.09
C PHE A 151 24.21 3.27 -2.33
N ARG A 152 24.20 1.96 -2.03
CA ARG A 152 25.27 1.17 -1.39
C ARG A 152 25.27 -0.24 -1.99
N ARG A 153 26.33 -1.04 -1.79
CA ARG A 153 26.45 -2.40 -2.36
C ARG A 153 25.27 -3.34 -2.04
N ASN A 154 24.50 -3.05 -0.98
CA ASN A 154 23.49 -3.96 -0.43
C ASN A 154 22.05 -3.42 -0.49
N ALA A 155 21.81 -2.26 -1.12
CA ALA A 155 20.45 -1.69 -1.23
C ALA A 155 20.29 -0.76 -2.44
N LEU A 156 19.11 -0.79 -3.04
CA LEU A 156 18.71 0.15 -4.09
C LEU A 156 18.42 1.54 -3.51
N ARG A 157 18.55 2.58 -4.33
CA ARG A 157 18.13 3.94 -3.94
C ARG A 157 16.63 3.95 -3.68
N LEU A 158 16.21 4.78 -2.73
CA LEU A 158 14.81 5.12 -2.51
C LEU A 158 14.14 5.45 -3.85
N THR A 159 12.99 4.85 -4.06
CA THR A 159 12.13 5.12 -5.21
C THR A 159 11.03 6.11 -4.82
N LEU A 160 10.81 7.13 -5.65
CA LEU A 160 9.58 7.91 -5.64
C LEU A 160 8.69 7.44 -6.78
N LEU A 161 7.47 7.05 -6.45
CA LEU A 161 6.41 6.71 -7.37
C LEU A 161 5.48 7.91 -7.47
N ASN A 162 5.60 8.66 -8.57
CA ASN A 162 4.67 9.72 -8.92
C ASN A 162 3.41 9.09 -9.50
N LEU A 163 2.33 9.08 -8.74
CA LEU A 163 1.07 8.46 -9.12
C LEU A 163 0.04 9.54 -9.45
N TYR A 164 -0.38 9.58 -10.70
CA TYR A 164 -1.53 10.35 -11.17
C TYR A 164 -2.54 9.40 -11.81
N ILE A 165 -3.81 9.55 -11.46
CA ILE A 165 -4.92 8.89 -12.14
C ILE A 165 -5.93 9.98 -12.51
N ASP A 166 -6.60 9.88 -13.66
CA ASP A 166 -7.65 10.85 -14.01
C ASP A 166 -8.67 10.93 -12.84
N PRO A 167 -8.96 12.14 -12.31
CA PRO A 167 -9.87 12.29 -11.16
C PRO A 167 -11.24 11.65 -11.36
N LYS A 168 -11.68 11.46 -12.61
CA LYS A 168 -12.97 10.85 -12.97
C LYS A 168 -12.92 9.32 -13.04
N HIS A 169 -11.73 8.71 -13.06
CA HIS A 169 -11.62 7.25 -13.06
C HIS A 169 -12.14 6.66 -11.74
N PRO A 170 -12.81 5.49 -11.81
CA PRO A 170 -13.31 4.81 -10.63
C PRO A 170 -12.16 4.40 -9.72
N ILE A 171 -12.42 4.36 -8.40
CA ILE A 171 -11.39 4.03 -7.41
C ILE A 171 -10.77 2.64 -7.63
N SER A 172 -11.48 1.74 -8.31
CA SER A 172 -10.98 0.41 -8.68
C SER A 172 -9.67 0.47 -9.48
N MET A 173 -9.51 1.44 -10.39
CA MET A 173 -8.26 1.61 -11.12
C MET A 173 -7.10 1.94 -10.18
N THR A 174 -7.32 2.86 -9.22
CA THR A 174 -6.33 3.18 -8.20
C THR A 174 -5.96 1.96 -7.36
N LYS A 175 -6.95 1.15 -6.98
CA LYS A 175 -6.74 -0.09 -6.22
C LYS A 175 -5.90 -1.11 -6.99
N GLU A 176 -6.17 -1.33 -8.27
CA GLU A 176 -5.36 -2.24 -9.09
C GLU A 176 -3.92 -1.72 -9.23
N VAL A 177 -3.73 -0.45 -9.54
CA VAL A 177 -2.39 0.17 -9.65
C VAL A 177 -1.61 0.03 -8.33
N LEU A 178 -2.23 0.34 -7.20
CA LEU A 178 -1.59 0.23 -5.89
C LEU A 178 -1.31 -1.23 -5.50
N LYS A 179 -2.16 -2.17 -5.90
CA LYS A 179 -1.90 -3.61 -5.73
C LYS A 179 -0.67 -4.05 -6.51
N GLU A 180 -0.52 -3.62 -7.76
CA GLU A 180 0.68 -3.95 -8.58
C GLU A 180 1.94 -3.38 -7.95
N VAL A 181 1.89 -2.13 -7.47
CA VAL A 181 2.99 -1.52 -6.70
C VAL A 181 3.32 -2.32 -5.46
N ALA A 182 2.32 -2.61 -4.63
CA ALA A 182 2.50 -3.37 -3.39
C ALA A 182 3.19 -4.70 -3.69
N THR A 183 2.61 -5.48 -4.60
CA THR A 183 3.07 -6.84 -4.94
C THR A 183 4.51 -6.83 -5.44
N ALA A 184 4.83 -6.00 -6.43
CA ALA A 184 6.16 -5.93 -7.03
C ALA A 184 7.26 -5.57 -6.01
N PHE A 185 6.98 -4.63 -5.09
CA PHE A 185 7.92 -4.27 -4.05
C PHE A 185 8.00 -5.29 -2.90
N LYS A 186 6.95 -6.10 -2.64
CA LYS A 186 7.07 -7.24 -1.71
C LYS A 186 8.05 -8.26 -2.23
N GLU A 187 7.87 -8.64 -3.50
CA GLU A 187 8.55 -9.79 -4.09
C GLU A 187 10.05 -9.59 -3.96
N VAL A 188 10.54 -8.42 -4.42
CA VAL A 188 11.95 -8.06 -4.31
C VAL A 188 12.45 -7.97 -2.86
N ASN A 189 11.67 -7.40 -1.94
CA ASN A 189 12.10 -7.25 -0.55
C ASN A 189 12.01 -8.56 0.25
N THR A 190 11.17 -9.50 -0.17
CA THR A 190 11.11 -10.84 0.43
C THR A 190 12.34 -11.65 0.04
N GLU A 191 12.78 -11.54 -1.22
CA GLU A 191 13.97 -12.24 -1.72
C GLU A 191 15.27 -11.62 -1.18
N MET A 192 15.36 -10.30 -1.14
CA MET A 192 16.62 -9.59 -0.89
C MET A 192 16.76 -9.01 0.53
N GLY A 193 15.67 -9.00 1.32
CA GLY A 193 15.60 -8.47 2.67
C GLY A 193 14.64 -7.26 2.80
N PRO A 194 14.00 -7.06 3.98
CA PRO A 194 12.80 -6.23 4.16
C PRO A 194 12.95 -4.72 3.91
N ASP A 195 14.13 -4.27 3.47
CA ASP A 195 14.50 -2.87 3.25
C ASP A 195 15.40 -2.68 2.01
N PHE A 196 15.54 -3.72 1.19
CA PHE A 196 16.43 -3.71 0.03
C PHE A 196 16.03 -2.65 -1.00
N PHE A 197 14.71 -2.50 -1.23
CA PHE A 197 14.13 -1.54 -2.16
C PHE A 197 12.98 -0.75 -1.52
N LYS A 198 13.33 0.38 -0.91
CA LYS A 198 12.36 1.31 -0.32
C LYS A 198 11.66 2.15 -1.39
N TYR A 199 10.40 2.49 -1.16
CA TYR A 199 9.63 3.36 -2.04
C TYR A 199 8.69 4.29 -1.25
N ASN A 200 8.42 5.46 -1.80
CA ASN A 200 7.35 6.35 -1.38
C ASN A 200 6.40 6.59 -2.56
N ILE A 201 5.11 6.80 -2.27
CA ILE A 201 4.10 7.13 -3.27
C ILE A 201 3.67 8.59 -3.10
N LEU A 202 3.94 9.41 -4.11
CA LEU A 202 3.41 10.76 -4.23
C LEU A 202 2.15 10.71 -5.08
N PHE A 203 1.01 11.06 -4.49
CA PHE A 203 -0.28 11.17 -5.16
C PHE A 203 -0.43 12.58 -5.73
N GLU A 204 -0.49 12.68 -7.06
CA GLU A 204 -0.52 13.95 -7.78
C GLU A 204 -1.93 14.29 -8.25
N ASP A 205 -2.35 15.54 -7.99
CA ASP A 205 -3.63 16.07 -8.46
C ASP A 205 -3.59 16.49 -9.94
N ASN A 206 -2.40 16.78 -10.44
CA ASN A 206 -2.13 17.16 -11.81
C ASN A 206 -0.78 16.60 -12.26
N TYR A 207 -0.71 16.12 -13.50
CA TYR A 207 0.53 15.67 -14.11
C TYR A 207 0.78 16.32 -15.46
N TRP A 208 1.72 17.28 -15.46
CA TRP A 208 2.06 18.13 -16.60
C TRP A 208 2.89 17.42 -17.68
N MET A 209 3.57 16.32 -17.33
CA MET A 209 4.32 15.54 -18.31
C MET A 209 3.39 14.61 -19.11
N TYR A 210 3.52 14.64 -20.44
CA TYR A 210 2.84 13.69 -21.31
C TYR A 210 3.47 12.29 -21.18
N ILE A 211 2.64 11.32 -20.82
CA ILE A 211 2.96 9.89 -20.87
C ILE A 211 1.96 9.25 -21.82
N PRO A 212 2.43 8.66 -22.93
CA PRO A 212 1.52 7.98 -23.84
C PRO A 212 0.88 6.77 -23.13
N PRO A 213 -0.37 6.43 -23.46
CA PRO A 213 -0.98 5.19 -22.98
C PRO A 213 -0.06 4.01 -23.31
N PRO A 214 -0.14 2.90 -22.55
CA PRO A 214 0.69 1.76 -22.83
C PRO A 214 0.30 1.20 -24.22
N PRO A 215 1.25 0.58 -24.93
CA PRO A 215 0.91 -0.07 -26.20
C PRO A 215 -0.20 -1.10 -25.96
N PRO A 216 -1.19 -1.23 -26.88
CA PRO A 216 -2.25 -2.20 -26.73
C PRO A 216 -1.68 -3.63 -26.61
N PRO A 217 -2.37 -4.53 -25.88
CA PRO A 217 -1.97 -5.93 -25.83
C PRO A 217 -1.78 -6.49 -27.24
N PRO A 218 -0.77 -7.36 -27.48
CA PRO A 218 -0.70 -8.10 -28.73
C PRO A 218 -2.04 -8.75 -29.00
N ALA A 219 -2.59 -8.61 -30.21
CA ALA A 219 -3.82 -9.28 -30.57
C ALA A 219 -3.66 -10.78 -30.27
N ALA A 220 -4.59 -11.35 -29.51
CA ALA A 220 -4.64 -12.79 -29.34
C ALA A 220 -4.71 -13.38 -30.74
N MET A 221 -3.69 -14.16 -31.12
CA MET A 221 -3.76 -14.94 -32.35
C MET A 221 -4.79 -16.03 -32.09
N GLU A 222 -6.02 -15.83 -32.59
CA GLU A 222 -7.00 -16.90 -32.76
C GLU A 222 -6.51 -17.91 -33.80
#